data_AF-A0A933NCS5-F1
#
_entry.id   AF-A0A933NCS5-F1
#
_cell.length_a   1.000
_cell.length_b   1.000
_cell.length_c   1.000
_cell.angle_alpha   90.00
_cell.angle_beta   90.00
_cell.angle_gamma   90.00
#
_symmetry.space_group_name_H-M   'P 1'
#
loop_
_entity.id
_entity.type
_entity.pdbx_description
1 polymer ?
#
loop_
_entity_poly.entity_id
_entity_poly.type
_entity_poly.pdbx_seq_one_letter_code
_entity_poly.pdbx_strand_id
1 'polypeptide(L)'
;MLLPASALAAGDGGAAPLVLVADTRQLTGIMAWWANLYNESHVYFTILTVVLIPTVGVIFGVVADFVMHWIGIDLTSRELAEH
;
A
#
# COMPACT_ATOMS: atom_id res chain seq x y z
N MET A 1 5.66 32.56 -8.41
CA MET A 1 5.92 31.22 -7.84
C MET A 1 7.38 30.87 -8.14
N LEU A 2 8.27 31.01 -7.15
CA LEU A 2 9.66 30.55 -7.27
C LEU A 2 9.67 29.05 -6.93
N LEU A 3 9.77 28.18 -7.93
CA LEU A 3 10.18 26.80 -7.69
C LEU A 3 11.70 26.79 -7.47
N PRO A 4 12.21 26.05 -6.47
CA PRO A 4 13.64 26.05 -6.17
C PRO A 4 14.42 25.49 -7.35
N ALA A 5 15.51 26.14 -7.75
CA ALA A 5 16.35 25.73 -8.86
C ALA A 5 16.90 24.29 -8.70
N SER A 6 16.97 23.77 -7.47
CA SER A 6 17.27 22.36 -7.18
C SER A 6 16.22 21.39 -7.71
N ALA A 7 14.95 21.78 -7.81
CA ALA A 7 13.90 20.99 -8.44
C ALA A 7 14.00 20.98 -9.97
N LEU A 8 14.56 22.03 -10.58
CA LEU A 8 14.82 22.12 -12.03
C LEU A 8 16.17 21.46 -12.42
N ALA A 9 17.18 21.51 -11.55
CA ALA A 9 18.49 20.90 -11.78
C ALA A 9 18.46 19.36 -11.66
N ALA A 10 17.46 18.80 -10.98
CA ALA A 10 17.21 17.35 -11.00
C ALA A 10 16.66 16.84 -12.35
N GLY A 11 16.26 17.75 -13.26
CA GLY A 11 15.68 17.41 -14.56
C GLY A 11 16.62 17.52 -15.77
N ASP A 12 17.79 18.18 -15.65
CA ASP A 12 18.58 18.60 -16.82
C ASP A 12 20.08 18.18 -16.79
N GLY A 13 20.44 17.24 -15.91
CA GLY A 13 21.85 16.91 -15.66
C GLY A 13 22.18 15.43 -15.83
N GLY A 14 22.22 14.94 -17.07
CA GLY A 14 23.04 13.76 -17.44
C GLY A 14 22.78 12.44 -16.69
N ALA A 15 21.64 12.28 -16.02
CA ALA A 15 21.19 10.98 -15.59
C ALA A 15 20.71 10.26 -16.86
N ALA A 16 21.52 9.32 -17.36
CA ALA A 16 21.03 8.31 -18.30
C ALA A 16 19.65 7.90 -17.78
N PRO A 17 18.58 7.95 -18.60
CA PRO A 17 17.21 7.75 -18.13
C PRO A 17 17.20 6.48 -17.30
N LEU A 18 17.16 6.62 -15.97
CA LEU A 18 17.16 5.52 -15.04
C LEU A 18 15.75 4.95 -15.17
N VAL A 19 15.57 4.10 -16.16
CA VAL A 19 14.30 3.44 -16.39
C VAL A 19 14.13 2.47 -15.24
N LEU A 20 13.37 2.90 -14.23
CA LEU A 20 12.96 2.06 -13.12
C LEU A 20 11.94 1.05 -13.67
N VAL A 21 12.43 -0.11 -14.09
CA VAL A 21 11.65 -1.23 -14.59
C VAL A 21 11.77 -2.36 -13.58
N ALA A 22 10.64 -2.87 -13.10
CA ALA A 22 10.59 -4.11 -12.35
C ALA A 22 11.04 -5.28 -13.25
N ASP A 23 12.04 -6.04 -12.79
CA ASP A 23 12.50 -7.22 -13.53
C ASP A 23 11.45 -8.33 -13.48
N THR A 24 10.75 -8.56 -14.59
CA THR A 24 9.64 -9.52 -14.70
C THR A 24 10.06 -10.89 -15.22
N ARG A 25 11.35 -11.10 -15.49
CA ARG A 25 11.87 -12.26 -16.25
C ARG A 25 11.73 -13.60 -15.53
N GLN A 26 11.68 -13.59 -14.20
CA GLN A 26 11.48 -14.80 -13.37
C GLN A 26 10.20 -14.75 -12.53
N LEU A 27 9.37 -13.72 -12.70
CA LEU A 27 8.13 -13.59 -11.95
C LEU A 27 7.03 -14.35 -12.67
N THR A 28 6.23 -15.12 -11.93
CA THR A 28 5.05 -15.81 -12.45
C THR A 28 3.83 -15.53 -11.58
N GLY A 29 2.63 -15.72 -12.15
CA GLY A 29 1.37 -15.53 -11.45
C GLY A 29 1.13 -14.11 -10.93
N ILE A 30 0.69 -13.99 -9.69
CA ILE A 30 0.30 -12.71 -9.06
C ILE A 30 1.49 -11.76 -8.94
N MET A 31 2.69 -12.28 -8.67
CA MET A 31 3.91 -11.47 -8.62
C MET A 31 4.27 -10.87 -9.98
N ALA A 32 4.09 -11.62 -11.07
CA ALA A 32 4.29 -11.11 -12.43
C ALA A 32 3.26 -10.02 -12.76
N TRP A 33 2.01 -10.22 -12.35
CA TRP A 33 0.94 -9.24 -12.57
C TRP A 33 1.25 -7.92 -11.86
N TRP A 34 1.65 -7.95 -10.59
CA TRP A 34 2.05 -6.75 -9.85
C TRP A 34 3.24 -6.02 -10.48
N ALA A 35 4.27 -6.75 -10.90
CA ALA A 35 5.45 -6.16 -11.52
C ALA A 35 5.15 -5.58 -12.91
N ASN A 36 4.31 -6.24 -13.70
CA ASN A 36 3.84 -5.69 -14.98
C ASN A 36 2.96 -4.45 -14.77
N LEU A 37 2.12 -4.43 -13.73
CA LEU A 37 1.29 -3.27 -13.40
C LEU A 37 2.13 -2.03 -13.08
N TYR A 38 3.21 -2.22 -12.32
CA TYR A 38 4.17 -1.16 -12.02
C TYR A 38 4.86 -0.63 -13.29
N ASN A 39 5.29 -1.55 -14.17
CA ASN A 39 5.96 -1.19 -15.43
C ASN A 39 5.05 -0.46 -16.42
N GLU A 40 3.77 -0.82 -16.48
CA GLU A 40 2.80 -0.23 -17.42
C GLU A 40 2.30 1.14 -16.94
N SER A 41 1.98 1.27 -15.65
CA SER A 41 1.52 2.55 -15.08
C SER A 41 1.77 2.64 -13.58
N HIS A 42 2.75 3.46 -13.22
CA HIS A 42 3.07 3.79 -11.84
C HIS A 42 1.88 4.47 -11.12
N VAL A 43 1.11 5.30 -11.83
CA VAL A 43 -0.07 5.98 -11.27
C VAL A 43 -1.15 4.97 -10.88
N TYR A 44 -1.43 4.00 -11.76
CA TYR A 44 -2.42 2.97 -11.47
C TYR A 44 -1.97 2.07 -10.31
N PHE A 45 -0.69 1.70 -10.28
CA PHE A 45 -0.10 0.98 -9.16
C PHE A 45 -0.23 1.74 -7.83
N THR A 46 0.03 3.06 -7.82
CA THR A 46 -0.13 3.89 -6.62
C THR A 46 -1.57 3.94 -6.13
N ILE A 47 -2.54 4.19 -7.02
CA ILE A 47 -3.97 4.23 -6.64
C ILE A 47 -4.40 2.88 -6.07
N LEU A 48 -4.00 1.78 -6.73
CA LEU A 48 -4.36 0.44 -6.31
C LEU A 48 -3.80 0.13 -4.92
N THR A 49 -2.53 0.44 -4.65
CA THR A 49 -1.90 0.20 -3.35
C THR A 49 -2.47 1.08 -2.24
N VAL A 50 -2.74 2.36 -2.51
CA VAL A 50 -3.36 3.30 -1.57
C VAL A 50 -4.75 2.83 -1.12
N VAL A 51 -5.52 2.19 -2.00
CA VAL A 51 -6.85 1.64 -1.64
C VAL A 51 -6.72 0.27 -0.97
N LEU A 52 -5.82 -0.58 -1.47
CA LEU A 52 -5.71 -1.96 -1.01
C LEU A 52 -5.22 -2.06 0.44
N ILE A 53 -4.20 -1.29 0.83
CA ILE A 53 -3.64 -1.32 2.19
C ILE A 53 -4.69 -1.05 3.28
N PRO A 54 -5.44 0.08 3.27
CA PRO A 54 -6.45 0.33 4.30
C PRO A 54 -7.59 -0.68 4.22
N THR A 55 -7.98 -1.13 3.02
CA THR A 55 -9.04 -2.15 2.86
C THR A 55 -8.66 -3.45 3.56
N VAL A 56 -7.44 -3.95 3.34
CA VAL A 56 -6.93 -5.16 3.99
C VAL A 56 -6.80 -4.94 5.51
N GLY A 57 -6.36 -3.76 5.95
CA GLY A 57 -6.30 -3.40 7.37
C GLY A 57 -7.66 -3.45 8.05
N VAL A 58 -8.70 -2.88 7.43
CA VAL A 58 -10.07 -2.93 7.95
C VAL A 58 -10.60 -4.36 7.98
N ILE A 59 -10.36 -5.16 6.94
CA ILE A 59 -10.78 -6.57 6.91
C ILE A 59 -10.14 -7.33 8.07
N PHE A 60 -8.83 -7.18 8.29
CA PHE A 60 -8.17 -7.84 9.42
C PHE A 60 -8.64 -7.33 10.77
N GLY A 61 -8.91 -6.04 10.91
CA GLY A 61 -9.50 -5.48 12.13
C GLY A 61 -10.87 -6.10 12.45
N VAL A 62 -11.76 -6.15 11.46
CA VAL A 62 -13.09 -6.76 11.62
C VAL A 62 -13.01 -8.26 11.93
N VAL A 63 -12.09 -8.98 11.29
CA VAL A 63 -11.87 -10.41 11.59
C VAL A 63 -11.33 -10.58 13.00
N ALA A 64 -10.40 -9.74 13.44
CA ALA A 64 -9.88 -9.77 14.81
C ALA A 64 -11.00 -9.50 15.84
N ASP A 65 -11.85 -8.50 15.59
CA ASP A 65 -13.01 -8.20 16.44
C ASP A 65 -13.96 -9.39 16.53
N PHE A 66 -14.25 -10.05 15.41
CA PHE A 66 -15.08 -11.25 15.38
C PHE A 66 -14.46 -12.40 16.19
N VAL A 67 -13.15 -12.63 16.06
CA VAL A 67 -12.43 -13.67 16.81
C VAL A 67 -12.41 -13.36 18.31
N MET A 68 -12.18 -12.10 18.70
CA MET A 68 -12.20 -11.68 20.11
C MET A 68 -13.59 -11.88 20.75
N HIS A 69 -14.66 -11.55 20.02
CA HIS A 69 -16.03 -11.82 20.45
C HIS A 69 -16.29 -13.33 20.59
N TRP A 70 -15.78 -14.16 19.66
CA TRP A 70 -15.96 -15.62 19.73
C TRP A 70 -15.22 -16.29 20.89
N ILE A 71 -14.04 -15.78 21.27
CA ILE A 71 -13.23 -16.31 22.38
C ILE A 71 -13.78 -15.84 23.74
N GLY A 72 -14.70 -14.86 23.77
CA GLY A 72 -15.31 -14.37 25.01
C GLY A 72 -14.42 -13.43 25.82
N ILE A 73 -13.34 -12.90 25.23
CA ILE A 73 -12.59 -11.74 25.78
C ILE A 73 -13.33 -10.48 25.34
N ASP A 74 -14.62 -10.42 25.67
CA ASP A 74 -15.46 -9.28 25.34
C ASP A 74 -15.36 -8.25 26.47
N LEU A 75 -14.56 -7.21 26.22
CA LEU A 75 -14.34 -6.09 27.15
C LEU A 75 -15.60 -5.24 27.36
N THR A 76 -16.67 -5.43 26.56
CA THR A 76 -17.96 -4.73 26.73
C THR A 76 -18.63 -5.08 28.06
N SER A 77 -18.38 -6.27 28.61
CA SER A 77 -18.97 -6.67 29.90
C SER A 77 -18.33 -6.02 31.13
N ARG A 78 -17.10 -5.47 31.02
CA ARG A 78 -16.39 -4.84 32.15
C ARG A 78 -16.81 -3.40 32.40
N GLU A 79 -17.19 -2.65 31.35
CA GLU A 79 -17.66 -1.27 31.50
C GLU A 79 -19.05 -1.20 32.18
N LEU A 80 -19.88 -2.23 31.97
CA LEU A 80 -21.20 -2.38 32.63
C LEU A 80 -21.14 -2.80 34.09
N ALA A 81 -19.99 -3.29 34.57
CA ALA A 81 -19.82 -3.73 35.97
C ALA A 81 -19.30 -2.61 36.89
N GLU A 82 -18.97 -1.42 36.36
CA GLU A 82 -18.38 -0.31 37.10
C GLU A 82 -19.34 0.90 37.33
N HIS A 83 -20.65 0.72 37.14
CA HIS A 83 -21.69 1.70 37.53
C HIS A 83 -22.77 1.09 38.43
#